data_AF-A0A673AGW2-F1
#
_entry.id   AF-A0A673AGW2-F1
#
_cell.length_a   1.000
_cell.length_b   1.000
_cell.length_c   1.000
_cell.angle_alpha   90.00
_cell.angle_beta   90.00
_cell.angle_gamma   90.00
#
_symmetry.space_group_name_H-M   'P 1'
#
loop_
_entity.id
_entity.type
_entity.pdbx_description
1 polymer ?
#
loop_
_entity_poly.entity_id
_entity_poly.type
_entity_poly.pdbx_seq_one_letter_code
_entity_poly.pdbx_strand_id
1 'polypeptide(L)'
;MEWQPDEQGLQQVLQLLKDSQSPNTVTQRAVQQKLEQLNQFPDFNNYLIFVLTRLKTEDEPTRSLSGLILKNNVKAHYQNFPPTVADFIKQECLNNIGDPSPLIRATIGDLIRSHSLPCVLVCLRLI
;
A
#
# COMPACT_ATOMS: atom_id res chain seq x y z
N MET A 1 5.83 7.46 -17.08
CA MET A 1 5.74 8.54 -16.08
C MET A 1 5.89 7.90 -14.72
N GLU A 2 6.96 8.23 -14.00
CA GLU A 2 7.11 7.81 -12.60
C GLU A 2 6.24 8.73 -11.75
N TRP A 3 5.27 8.16 -11.04
CA TRP A 3 4.48 8.92 -10.07
C TRP A 3 5.40 9.35 -8.92
N GLN A 4 5.27 10.59 -8.46
CA GLN A 4 6.06 11.13 -7.35
C GLN A 4 5.12 11.64 -6.25
N PRO A 5 5.41 11.32 -4.98
CA PRO A 5 4.61 11.82 -3.86
C PRO A 5 4.86 13.31 -3.65
N ASP A 6 3.80 14.05 -3.35
CA ASP A 6 3.91 15.37 -2.75
C ASP A 6 4.33 15.23 -1.28
N GLU A 7 5.24 16.08 -0.79
CA GLU A 7 5.73 16.03 0.59
C GLU A 7 4.61 16.24 1.61
N GLN A 8 3.65 17.13 1.34
CA GLN A 8 2.51 17.37 2.22
C GLN A 8 1.58 16.16 2.24
N GLY A 9 1.32 15.58 1.07
CA GLY A 9 0.52 14.36 0.95
C GLY A 9 1.14 13.19 1.72
N LEU A 10 2.45 12.99 1.55
CA LEU A 10 3.19 11.93 2.24
C LEU A 10 3.14 12.11 3.76
N GLN A 11 3.36 13.32 4.27
CA GLN A 11 3.25 13.60 5.71
C GLN A 11 1.86 13.29 6.27
N GLN A 12 0.79 13.61 5.53
CA GLN A 12 -0.57 13.28 5.94
C GLN A 12 -0.81 11.77 6.01
N VAL A 13 -0.33 11.01 5.02
CA VAL A 13 -0.43 9.54 5.01
C VAL A 13 0.36 8.94 6.17
N LEU A 14 1.58 9.42 6.43
CA LEU A 14 2.39 8.96 7.56
C LEU A 14 1.72 9.26 8.90
N GLN A 15 1.14 10.45 9.07
CA GLN A 15 0.39 10.78 10.27
C GLN A 15 -0.82 9.85 10.44
N LEU A 16 -1.56 9.57 9.37
CA LEU A 16 -2.69 8.64 9.38
C LEU A 16 -2.27 7.22 9.79
N LEU A 17 -1.14 6.74 9.27
CA LEU A 17 -0.57 5.43 9.63
C LEU A 17 -0.16 5.38 11.10
N LYS A 18 0.41 6.46 11.64
CA LYS A 18 0.76 6.58 13.06
C LYS A 18 -0.48 6.62 13.94
N ASP A 19 -1.48 7.43 13.56
CA ASP A 19 -2.76 7.51 14.25
C ASP A 19 -3.48 6.15 14.26
N SER A 20 -3.37 5.37 13.17
CA SER A 20 -3.94 4.03 13.06
C SER A 20 -3.32 3.00 14.02
N GLN A 21 -2.11 3.25 14.50
CA GLN A 21 -1.44 2.39 15.49
C GLN A 21 -1.84 2.77 16.92
N SER A 22 -2.56 3.87 17.11
CA SER A 22 -3.05 4.27 18.42
C SER A 22 -4.11 3.30 18.95
N PRO A 23 -4.04 2.90 20.23
CA PRO A 23 -5.07 2.09 20.87
C PRO A 23 -6.35 2.87 21.16
N ASN A 24 -6.38 4.19 20.93
CA ASN A 24 -7.52 5.03 21.22
C ASN A 24 -8.65 4.86 20.19
N THR A 25 -9.80 4.38 20.63
CA THR A 25 -11.00 4.19 19.80
C THR A 25 -11.47 5.46 19.09
N VAL A 26 -11.29 6.64 19.71
CA VAL A 26 -11.65 7.93 19.10
C VAL A 26 -10.73 8.22 17.92
N THR A 27 -9.43 8.01 18.09
CA THR A 27 -8.43 8.15 17.03
C THR A 27 -8.69 7.16 15.90
N GLN A 28 -8.98 5.89 16.21
CA GLN A 28 -9.29 4.88 15.18
C GLN A 28 -10.53 5.26 14.35
N ARG A 29 -11.59 5.79 14.98
CA ARG A 29 -12.77 6.27 14.24
C ARG A 29 -12.42 7.45 13.32
N ALA A 30 -11.61 8.40 13.80
CA ALA A 30 -11.17 9.53 12.98
C ALA A 30 -10.29 9.08 11.81
N VAL A 31 -9.41 8.10 12.03
CA VAL A 31 -8.58 7.47 10.98
C VAL A 31 -9.45 6.80 9.94
N GLN A 32 -10.47 6.03 10.35
CA GLN A 32 -11.39 5.36 9.43
C GLN A 32 -12.10 6.38 8.51
N GLN A 33 -12.61 7.48 9.08
CA GLN A 33 -13.27 8.53 8.31
C GLN A 33 -12.31 9.22 7.34
N LYS A 34 -11.07 9.50 7.76
CA LYS A 34 -10.04 10.05 6.87
C LYS A 34 -9.66 9.08 5.76
N LEU A 35 -9.52 7.79 6.07
CA LEU A 35 -9.24 6.75 5.08
C LEU A 35 -10.34 6.70 4.03
N GLU A 36 -11.61 6.72 4.43
CA GLU A 36 -12.75 6.72 3.49
C GLU A 36 -12.74 7.94 2.56
N GLN A 37 -12.43 9.12 3.08
CA GLN A 37 -12.28 10.34 2.27
C GLN A 37 -11.10 10.22 1.29
N LEU A 38 -9.95 9.74 1.75
CA LEU A 38 -8.74 9.60 0.94
C LEU A 38 -8.87 8.49 -0.10
N ASN A 39 -9.66 7.44 0.17
CA ASN A 39 -9.89 6.34 -0.75
C ASN A 39 -10.68 6.75 -2.01
N GLN A 40 -11.33 7.92 -1.99
CA GLN A 40 -11.92 8.51 -3.19
C GLN A 40 -10.86 8.97 -4.20
N PHE A 41 -9.63 9.21 -3.73
CA PHE A 41 -8.52 9.66 -4.57
C PHE A 41 -7.66 8.47 -4.99
N PRO A 42 -7.51 8.19 -6.29
CA PRO A 42 -6.69 7.08 -6.76
C PRO A 42 -5.20 7.27 -6.41
N ASP A 43 -4.75 8.52 -6.27
CA ASP A 43 -3.39 8.86 -5.83
C ASP A 43 -3.07 8.35 -4.43
N PHE A 44 -4.05 8.23 -3.53
CA PHE A 44 -3.82 7.71 -2.19
C PHE A 44 -3.18 6.33 -2.21
N ASN A 45 -3.59 5.47 -3.16
CA ASN A 45 -3.02 4.14 -3.31
C ASN A 45 -1.56 4.19 -3.77
N ASN A 46 -1.18 5.19 -4.58
CA ASN A 46 0.21 5.42 -4.97
C ASN A 46 1.08 5.83 -3.77
N TYR A 47 0.55 6.64 -2.85
CA TYR A 47 1.25 6.95 -1.59
C TYR A 47 1.47 5.70 -0.74
N LEU A 48 0.45 4.84 -0.61
CA LEU A 48 0.54 3.63 0.21
C LEU A 48 1.60 2.64 -0.32
N ILE A 49 1.65 2.42 -1.63
CA ILE A 49 2.67 1.55 -2.24
C ILE A 49 4.05 2.19 -2.16
N PHE A 50 4.17 3.51 -2.31
CA PHE A 50 5.43 4.23 -2.15
C PHE A 50 5.98 4.09 -0.73
N VAL A 51 5.14 4.24 0.30
CA VAL A 51 5.53 4.01 1.70
C VAL A 51 5.99 2.56 1.91
N LEU A 52 5.28 1.59 1.33
CA LEU A 52 5.61 0.17 1.48
C LEU A 52 6.98 -0.16 0.86
N THR A 53 7.30 0.39 -0.31
CA THR A 53 8.41 -0.07 -1.16
C THR A 53 9.62 0.85 -1.16
N ARG A 54 9.41 2.17 -1.27
CA ARG A 54 10.48 3.17 -1.42
C ARG A 54 10.89 3.77 -0.09
N LEU A 55 9.96 3.91 0.86
CA LEU A 55 10.21 4.60 2.12
C LEU A 55 10.86 3.69 3.18
N LYS A 56 12.10 3.27 2.92
CA LYS A 56 12.88 2.38 3.81
C LYS A 56 13.32 3.01 5.13
N THR A 57 13.13 4.32 5.29
CA THR A 57 13.46 5.08 6.50
C THR A 57 12.42 4.91 7.61
N GLU A 58 11.19 4.54 7.27
CA GLU A 58 10.13 4.28 8.25
C GLU A 58 10.19 2.85 8.78
N ASP A 59 9.64 2.67 9.98
CA ASP A 59 9.62 1.38 10.66
C ASP A 59 8.84 0.32 9.87
N GLU A 60 9.30 -0.93 9.96
CA GLU A 60 8.66 -2.07 9.30
C GLU A 60 7.14 -2.19 9.60
N PRO A 61 6.65 -1.96 10.84
CA PRO A 61 5.22 -2.01 11.14
C PRO A 61 4.42 -0.94 10.39
N THR A 62 4.94 0.28 10.28
CA THR A 62 4.30 1.40 9.55
C THR A 62 4.22 1.08 8.05
N ARG A 63 5.31 0.56 7.47
CA ARG A 63 5.34 0.12 6.06
C ARG A 63 4.39 -1.06 5.82
N SER A 64 4.40 -2.06 6.69
CA SER A 64 3.49 -3.21 6.58
C SER A 64 2.02 -2.80 6.70
N LEU A 65 1.72 -1.83 7.59
CA LEU A 65 0.38 -1.29 7.75
C LEU A 65 -0.09 -0.57 6.48
N SER A 66 0.78 0.18 5.81
CA SER A 66 0.43 0.82 4.53
C SER A 66 0.06 -0.21 3.47
N GLY A 67 0.81 -1.31 3.38
CA GLY A 67 0.50 -2.43 2.49
C GLY A 67 -0.81 -3.15 2.85
N LEU A 68 -1.13 -3.27 4.14
CA LEU A 68 -2.39 -3.87 4.60
C LEU A 68 -3.60 -2.99 4.21
N ILE A 69 -3.51 -1.68 4.40
CA ILE A 69 -4.55 -0.72 3.98
C ILE A 69 -4.71 -0.77 2.47
N LEU A 70 -3.61 -0.76 1.71
CA LEU A 70 -3.64 -0.88 0.25
C LEU A 70 -4.34 -2.17 -0.19
N LYS A 71 -4.06 -3.30 0.48
CA LYS A 71 -4.71 -4.58 0.21
C LYS A 71 -6.23 -4.48 0.38
N ASN A 72 -6.67 -3.84 1.46
CA ASN A 72 -8.09 -3.65 1.74
C ASN A 72 -8.75 -2.76 0.67
N ASN A 73 -8.08 -1.67 0.27
CA ASN A 73 -8.56 -0.76 -0.77
C ASN A 73 -8.66 -1.45 -2.13
N VAL A 74 -7.63 -2.20 -2.53
CA VAL A 74 -7.63 -3.03 -3.73
C VAL A 74 -8.80 -4.02 -3.66
N LYS A 75 -8.95 -4.77 -2.56
CA LYS A 75 -10.04 -5.74 -2.43
C LYS A 75 -11.43 -5.10 -2.57
N ALA A 76 -11.63 -3.90 -2.03
CA ALA A 76 -12.92 -3.21 -2.04
C ALA A 76 -13.20 -2.44 -3.35
N HIS A 77 -12.17 -1.85 -3.97
CA HIS A 77 -12.33 -0.83 -5.03
C HIS A 77 -11.48 -1.07 -6.28
N TYR A 78 -10.88 -2.26 -6.45
CA TYR A 78 -9.98 -2.52 -7.59
C TYR A 78 -10.58 -2.16 -8.97
N GLN A 79 -11.88 -2.43 -9.18
CA GLN A 79 -12.55 -2.14 -10.46
C GLN A 79 -12.59 -0.64 -10.80
N ASN A 80 -12.48 0.22 -9.80
CA ASN A 80 -12.49 1.67 -9.95
C ASN A 80 -11.09 2.26 -10.13
N PHE A 81 -10.03 1.44 -10.03
CA PHE A 81 -8.68 1.94 -10.12
C PHE A 81 -8.33 2.29 -11.57
N PRO A 82 -7.74 3.48 -11.81
CA PRO A 82 -7.17 3.79 -13.10
C PRO A 82 -6.11 2.73 -13.48
N PRO A 83 -6.05 2.29 -14.75
CA PRO A 83 -5.05 1.31 -15.20
C PRO A 83 -3.61 1.72 -14.86
N THR A 84 -3.31 3.02 -14.92
CA THR A 84 -2.01 3.60 -14.57
C THR A 84 -1.61 3.34 -13.11
N VAL A 85 -2.56 3.46 -12.17
CA VAL A 85 -2.34 3.20 -10.73
C VAL A 85 -2.17 1.70 -10.48
N ALA A 86 -3.02 0.88 -11.09
CA ALA A 86 -2.92 -0.57 -10.97
C ALA A 86 -1.57 -1.09 -11.49
N ASP A 87 -1.10 -0.59 -12.63
CA ASP A 87 0.19 -1.00 -13.19
C ASP A 87 1.37 -0.48 -12.37
N PHE A 88 1.29 0.74 -11.83
CA PHE A 88 2.30 1.26 -10.90
C PHE A 88 2.42 0.38 -9.66
N ILE A 89 1.30 0.01 -9.03
CA ILE A 89 1.30 -0.88 -7.85
C ILE A 89 1.92 -2.24 -8.18
N LYS A 90 1.58 -2.82 -9.34
CA LYS A 90 2.16 -4.11 -9.78
C LYS A 90 3.67 -4.02 -9.97
N GLN A 91 4.14 -2.97 -10.65
CA GLN A 91 5.57 -2.77 -10.90
C GLN A 91 6.34 -2.61 -9.59
N GLU A 92 5.85 -1.79 -8.66
CA GLU A 92 6.50 -1.61 -7.36
C GLU A 92 6.48 -2.89 -6.53
N CYS A 93 5.39 -3.68 -6.55
CA CYS A 93 5.36 -4.99 -5.89
C CYS A 93 6.37 -5.98 -6.48
N LEU A 94 6.49 -6.06 -7.82
CA LEU A 94 7.45 -6.94 -8.49
C LEU A 94 8.89 -6.53 -8.22
N ASN A 95 9.18 -5.23 -8.24
CA ASN A 95 10.52 -4.70 -7.98
C ASN A 95 10.98 -4.89 -6.53
N ASN A 96 10.04 -4.98 -5.58
CA ASN A 96 10.35 -5.05 -4.15
C ASN A 96 10.03 -6.41 -3.51
N ILE A 97 9.74 -7.44 -4.31
CA ILE A 97 9.48 -8.80 -3.80
C ILE A 97 10.69 -9.39 -3.06
N GLY A 98 11.90 -8.90 -3.36
CA GLY A 98 13.16 -9.26 -2.72
C GLY A 98 13.56 -8.38 -1.54
N ASP A 99 12.63 -7.69 -0.88
CA ASP A 99 12.94 -6.84 0.29
C ASP A 99 13.64 -7.66 1.40
N PRO A 100 14.68 -7.11 2.08
CA PRO A 100 15.38 -7.81 3.15
C PRO A 100 14.45 -8.16 4.32
N SER A 101 13.40 -7.36 4.57
CA SER A 101 12.45 -7.58 5.66
C SER A 101 11.47 -8.71 5.33
N PRO A 102 11.42 -9.79 6.13
CA PRO A 102 10.46 -10.87 5.94
C PRO A 102 9.00 -10.39 6.00
N LEU A 103 8.71 -9.40 6.85
CA LEU A 103 7.38 -8.84 7.02
C LEU A 103 6.92 -8.13 5.75
N ILE A 104 7.78 -7.28 5.17
CA ILE A 104 7.47 -6.54 3.94
C ILE A 104 7.30 -7.51 2.76
N ARG A 105 8.17 -8.52 2.63
CA ARG A 105 8.00 -9.56 1.60
C ARG A 105 6.67 -10.29 1.73
N ALA A 106 6.25 -10.63 2.95
CA ALA A 106 4.97 -11.27 3.19
C ALA A 106 3.81 -10.36 2.77
N THR A 107 3.84 -9.07 3.13
CA THR A 107 2.81 -8.09 2.75
C THR A 107 2.74 -7.89 1.23
N ILE A 108 3.88 -7.80 0.54
CA ILE A 108 3.94 -7.71 -0.93
C ILE A 108 3.39 -9.00 -1.57
N GLY A 109 3.79 -10.17 -1.05
CA GLY A 109 3.27 -11.46 -1.50
C GLY A 109 1.76 -11.58 -1.34
N ASP A 110 1.22 -11.08 -0.22
CA ASP A 110 -0.21 -11.02 0.03
C ASP A 110 -0.95 -10.06 -0.90
N LEU A 111 -0.36 -8.92 -1.25
CA LEU A 111 -0.91 -8.00 -2.25
C LEU A 111 -0.99 -8.65 -3.64
N ILE A 112 0.09 -9.32 -4.06
CA ILE A 112 0.16 -10.07 -5.32
C ILE A 112 -0.84 -11.24 -5.32
N ARG A 113 -1.03 -11.92 -4.19
CA ARG A 113 -1.97 -13.05 -4.07
C ARG A 113 -3.42 -12.59 -4.05
N SER A 114 -3.72 -11.54 -3.26
CA SER A 114 -5.07 -11.03 -3.08
C SER A 114 -5.65 -10.46 -4.37
N HIS A 115 -4.78 -10.00 -5.25
CA HIS A 115 -5.15 -9.62 -6.59
C HIS A 115 -4.80 -10.80 -7.49
N SER A 116 -5.78 -11.63 -7.87
CA SER A 116 -5.59 -12.65 -8.90
C SER A 116 -5.18 -11.97 -10.22
N LEU A 117 -3.90 -11.64 -10.35
CA LEU A 117 -3.18 -11.43 -11.58
C LEU A 117 -2.91 -12.84 -12.10
N PRO A 118 -3.72 -13.37 -13.04
CA PRO A 118 -3.44 -14.68 -13.62
C PRO A 118 -2.02 -14.78 -14.21
N CYS A 119 -1.32 -13.67 -14.45
CA CYS A 119 0.06 -13.67 -14.95
C CYS A 119 1.17 -13.80 -13.89
N VAL A 120 0.99 -13.42 -12.63
CA VAL A 120 2.13 -13.36 -11.68
C VAL A 120 2.38 -14.71 -10.97
N LEU A 121 1.37 -15.58 -10.91
CA LEU A 121 1.52 -16.93 -10.35
C LEU A 121 2.47 -17.84 -11.15
N VAL A 122 2.75 -17.50 -12.42
CA VAL A 122 3.68 -18.28 -13.26
C VAL A 122 5.13 -17.99 -12.91
N CYS A 123 5.48 -16.78 -12.49
CA CYS A 123 6.87 -16.44 -12.14
C CYS A 123 7.28 -16.90 -10.73
N LEU A 124 6.35 -16.97 -9.76
CA LEU A 124 6.69 -17.34 -8.38
C LEU A 124 6.81 -18.85 -8.13
N ARG A 125 6.57 -19.70 -9.15
CA ARG A 125 6.79 -21.15 -9.07
C ARG A 125 8.18 -21.59 -9.55
N LEU A 126 9.07 -20.65 -9.86
CA LEU A 126 10.40 -20.92 -10.42
C LEU A 126 11.57 -20.31 -9.60
N ILE A 127 11.33 -19.88 -8.36
CA ILE A 127 12.37 -19.54 -7.38
C ILE A 127 12.10 -20.39 -6.13
#